data_AF-A0A3D5MRI2-F1
#
_entry.id   AF-A0A3D5MRI2-F1
#
_cell.length_a   1.000
_cell.length_b   1.000
_cell.length_c   1.000
_cell.angle_alpha   90.00
_cell.angle_beta   90.00
_cell.angle_gamma   90.00
#
_symmetry.space_group_name_H-M   'P 1'
#
loop_
_entity.id
_entity.type
_entity.pdbx_description
1 polymer ?
#
loop_
_entity_poly.entity_id
_entity_poly.type
_entity_poly.pdbx_seq_one_letter_code
_entity_poly.pdbx_strand_id
1 'polypeptide(L)'
;MSVEGVYPTLDTVLDGSYPLATEVGFVLRRPSGLAAALSGLPGVGTWLEPNRAAVRGFAEWLGTAEARAAFHGVSGEITLAAVGDVMLARKTQREIDKYGLDYPFGNVAQRLSSADITFCNLEAPLGDTGTPIPGKGIWLRGRPEFVECLKLAGMDVVSVCNNHILDYDS
;
A
#
# COMPACT_ATOMS: atom_id res chain seq x y z
N MET A 1 9.20 -3.00 -18.00
CA MET A 1 10.34 -3.89 -18.33
C MET A 1 9.77 -5.27 -18.55
N SER A 2 10.24 -6.03 -19.54
CA SER A 2 9.79 -7.41 -19.75
C SER A 2 10.36 -8.34 -18.67
N VAL A 3 9.58 -9.32 -18.23
CA VAL A 3 10.05 -10.42 -17.36
C VAL A 3 10.14 -11.67 -18.23
N GLU A 4 11.31 -12.29 -18.28
CA GLU A 4 11.57 -13.49 -19.12
C GLU A 4 11.20 -13.29 -20.62
N GLY A 5 11.33 -12.06 -21.11
CA GLY A 5 10.99 -11.71 -22.50
C GLY A 5 9.51 -11.41 -22.77
N VAL A 6 8.64 -11.50 -21.75
CA VAL A 6 7.21 -11.16 -21.84
C VAL A 6 6.98 -9.78 -21.24
N TYR A 7 6.31 -8.89 -21.98
CA TYR A 7 5.89 -7.58 -21.48
C TYR A 7 4.55 -7.71 -20.75
N PRO A 8 4.29 -6.91 -19.68
CA PRO A 8 2.99 -6.88 -19.01
C PRO A 8 1.95 -6.16 -19.88
N THR A 9 1.50 -6.78 -20.96
CA THR A 9 0.37 -6.28 -21.74
C THR A 9 -0.93 -6.82 -21.17
N LEU A 10 -2.05 -6.17 -21.50
CA LEU A 10 -3.37 -6.66 -21.14
C LEU A 10 -3.56 -8.14 -21.52
N ASP A 11 -3.23 -8.49 -22.76
CA ASP A 11 -3.40 -9.85 -23.28
C ASP A 11 -2.57 -10.84 -22.47
N THR A 12 -1.28 -10.53 -22.24
CA THR A 12 -0.38 -11.43 -21.51
C THR A 12 -0.74 -11.59 -20.01
N VAL A 13 -1.37 -10.59 -19.41
CA VAL A 13 -1.85 -10.67 -18.03
C VAL A 13 -3.14 -11.49 -17.97
N LEU A 14 -4.05 -11.29 -18.93
CA LEU A 14 -5.34 -11.97 -18.95
C LEU A 14 -5.26 -13.45 -19.35
N ASP A 15 -4.32 -13.82 -20.22
CA ASP A 15 -4.10 -15.22 -20.61
C ASP A 15 -3.13 -15.97 -19.68
N GLY A 16 -2.57 -15.26 -18.69
CA GLY A 16 -1.65 -15.82 -17.69
C GLY A 16 -0.23 -16.07 -18.19
N SER A 17 0.12 -15.60 -19.40
CA SER A 17 1.47 -15.77 -19.95
C SER A 17 2.52 -14.82 -19.38
N TYR A 18 2.10 -13.69 -18.78
CA TYR A 18 3.03 -12.80 -18.09
C TYR A 18 3.50 -13.44 -16.76
N PRO A 19 4.83 -13.63 -16.54
CA PRO A 19 5.34 -14.42 -15.42
C PRO A 19 4.95 -13.92 -14.01
N LEU A 20 4.61 -12.64 -13.87
CA LEU A 20 4.16 -12.06 -12.60
C LEU A 20 2.64 -11.85 -12.54
N ALA A 21 1.88 -12.33 -13.53
CA ALA A 21 0.44 -12.38 -13.42
C ALA A 21 0.05 -13.33 -12.28
N THR A 22 -0.89 -12.90 -11.44
CA THR A 22 -1.42 -13.72 -10.35
C THR A 22 -2.94 -13.76 -10.44
N GLU A 23 -3.51 -14.92 -10.20
CA GLU A 23 -4.96 -15.06 -10.15
C GLU A 23 -5.48 -14.43 -8.86
N VAL A 24 -6.39 -13.46 -9.02
CA VAL A 24 -7.13 -12.90 -7.88
C VAL A 24 -8.46 -13.64 -7.79
N GLY A 25 -8.60 -14.50 -6.77
CA GLY A 25 -9.82 -15.23 -6.50
C GLY A 25 -10.80 -14.46 -5.60
N PHE A 26 -12.08 -14.47 -5.93
CA PHE A 26 -13.14 -14.00 -5.04
C PHE A 26 -13.66 -15.15 -4.19
N VAL A 27 -13.46 -15.05 -2.87
CA VAL A 27 -13.93 -16.07 -1.91
C VAL A 27 -15.22 -15.61 -1.25
N LEU A 28 -16.34 -16.26 -1.57
CA LEU A 28 -17.61 -16.08 -0.87
C LEU A 28 -17.71 -17.11 0.27
N ARG A 29 -17.54 -16.65 1.51
CA ARG A 29 -17.70 -17.53 2.68
C ARG A 29 -19.18 -17.71 3.00
N ARG A 30 -19.64 -18.97 3.05
CA ARG A 30 -20.99 -19.31 3.49
C ARG A 30 -21.02 -19.58 4.99
N PRO A 31 -22.13 -19.28 5.68
CA PRO A 31 -22.35 -19.74 7.04
C PRO A 31 -22.29 -21.27 7.08
N SER A 32 -21.77 -21.82 8.18
CA SER A 32 -21.66 -23.26 8.42
C SER A 32 -22.31 -23.65 9.74
N GLY A 33 -22.53 -24.96 9.95
CA GLY A 33 -23.11 -25.49 11.19
C GLY A 33 -24.49 -24.91 11.50
N LEU A 34 -24.69 -24.49 12.76
CA LEU A 34 -25.98 -23.96 13.23
C LEU A 34 -26.41 -22.70 12.46
N ALA A 35 -25.46 -21.83 12.07
CA ALA A 35 -25.77 -20.64 11.27
C ALA A 35 -26.31 -21.01 9.87
N ALA A 36 -25.78 -22.08 9.25
CA ALA A 36 -26.31 -22.58 7.99
C ALA A 36 -27.75 -23.12 8.15
N ALA A 37 -28.01 -23.88 9.22
CA ALA A 37 -29.33 -24.43 9.50
C ALA A 37 -30.40 -23.34 9.73
N LEU A 38 -30.01 -22.21 10.33
CA LEU A 38 -30.91 -21.09 10.60
C LEU A 38 -31.07 -20.12 9.41
N SER A 39 -30.23 -20.23 8.38
CA SER A 39 -30.23 -19.29 7.23
C SER A 39 -31.52 -19.29 6.41
N GLY A 40 -32.32 -20.37 6.48
CA GLY A 40 -33.62 -20.47 5.81
C GLY A 40 -34.76 -19.75 6.54
N LEU A 41 -34.55 -19.28 7.77
CA LEU A 41 -35.56 -18.52 8.51
C LEU A 41 -35.71 -17.11 7.91
N PRO A 42 -36.94 -16.56 7.86
CA PRO A 42 -37.19 -15.23 7.33
C PRO A 42 -36.28 -14.17 7.97
N GLY A 43 -35.54 -13.43 7.15
CA GLY A 43 -34.62 -12.36 7.59
C GLY A 43 -33.27 -12.82 8.14
N VAL A 44 -33.14 -14.08 8.59
CA VAL A 44 -31.88 -14.60 9.19
C VAL A 44 -30.80 -14.78 8.13
N GLY A 45 -31.14 -15.29 6.94
CA GLY A 45 -30.19 -15.42 5.83
C GLY A 45 -29.58 -14.08 5.39
N THR A 46 -30.41 -13.03 5.29
CA THR A 46 -29.95 -11.68 4.95
C THR A 46 -29.10 -11.07 6.06
N TRP A 47 -29.38 -11.38 7.33
CA TRP A 47 -28.53 -10.94 8.44
C TRP A 47 -27.17 -11.64 8.48
N LEU A 48 -27.14 -12.94 8.16
CA LEU A 48 -25.90 -13.73 8.15
C LEU A 48 -25.02 -13.40 6.93
N GLU A 49 -25.61 -13.04 5.80
CA GLU A 49 -24.89 -12.69 4.56
C GLU A 49 -25.47 -11.45 3.88
N PRO A 50 -25.35 -10.27 4.51
CA PRO A 50 -26.04 -9.04 4.07
C PRO A 50 -25.65 -8.59 2.66
N ASN A 51 -24.44 -8.92 2.22
CA ASN A 51 -23.92 -8.52 0.91
C ASN A 51 -23.93 -9.65 -0.12
N ARG A 52 -24.58 -10.80 0.14
CA ARG A 52 -24.52 -11.97 -0.76
C ARG A 52 -24.92 -11.65 -2.19
N ALA A 53 -26.02 -10.93 -2.37
CA ALA A 53 -26.52 -10.56 -3.69
C ALA A 53 -25.55 -9.58 -4.40
N ALA A 54 -25.05 -8.59 -3.67
CA ALA A 54 -24.09 -7.61 -4.21
C ALA A 54 -22.76 -8.26 -4.60
N VAL A 55 -22.19 -9.13 -3.77
CA VAL A 55 -20.93 -9.84 -4.07
C VAL A 55 -21.10 -10.78 -5.26
N ARG A 56 -22.24 -11.48 -5.36
CA ARG A 56 -22.54 -12.32 -6.54
C ARG A 56 -22.69 -11.48 -7.81
N GLY A 57 -23.46 -10.40 -7.75
CA GLY A 57 -23.63 -9.48 -8.88
C GLY A 57 -22.30 -8.87 -9.32
N PHE A 58 -21.41 -8.52 -8.38
CA PHE A 58 -20.06 -8.07 -8.70
C PHE A 58 -19.21 -9.16 -9.36
N ALA A 59 -19.20 -10.38 -8.82
CA ALA A 59 -18.46 -11.50 -9.38
C ALA A 59 -18.95 -11.88 -10.80
N GLU A 60 -20.26 -11.85 -11.03
CA GLU A 60 -20.87 -12.05 -12.35
C GLU A 60 -20.49 -10.91 -13.30
N TRP A 61 -20.57 -9.67 -12.83
CA TRP A 61 -20.18 -8.48 -13.59
C TRP A 61 -18.71 -8.54 -14.02
N LEU A 62 -17.78 -9.02 -13.18
CA LEU A 62 -16.36 -9.16 -13.54
C LEU A 62 -16.11 -10.01 -14.79
N GLY A 63 -17.01 -10.95 -15.11
CA GLY A 63 -16.92 -11.78 -16.32
C GLY A 63 -17.41 -11.09 -17.60
N THR A 64 -17.96 -9.87 -17.51
CA THR A 64 -18.61 -9.18 -18.63
C THR A 64 -17.64 -8.37 -19.49
N ALA A 65 -18.08 -8.01 -20.71
CA ALA A 65 -17.32 -7.11 -21.57
C ALA A 65 -17.25 -5.70 -20.98
N GLU A 66 -18.29 -5.28 -20.26
CA GLU A 66 -18.37 -3.99 -19.55
C GLU A 66 -17.31 -3.90 -18.45
N ALA A 67 -17.15 -4.94 -17.63
CA ALA A 67 -16.09 -4.97 -16.62
C ALA A 67 -14.70 -4.97 -17.26
N ARG A 68 -14.50 -5.77 -18.32
CA ARG A 68 -13.25 -5.76 -19.08
C ARG A 68 -12.93 -4.37 -19.63
N ALA A 69 -13.91 -3.68 -20.20
CA ALA A 69 -13.75 -2.31 -20.68
C ALA A 69 -13.48 -1.32 -19.53
N ALA A 70 -14.10 -1.51 -18.36
CA ALA A 70 -13.85 -0.67 -17.20
C ALA A 70 -12.42 -0.82 -16.62
N PHE A 71 -11.90 -2.05 -16.56
CA PHE A 71 -10.55 -2.30 -16.03
C PHE A 71 -9.44 -2.12 -17.07
N HIS A 72 -9.76 -2.32 -18.35
CA HIS A 72 -8.74 -2.49 -19.38
C HIS A 72 -9.00 -1.68 -20.65
N GLY A 73 -10.22 -1.17 -20.85
CA GLY A 73 -10.58 -0.30 -21.95
C GLY A 73 -10.23 1.17 -21.70
N VAL A 74 -9.76 1.49 -20.49
CA VAL A 74 -9.26 2.81 -20.15
C VAL A 74 -7.72 2.76 -20.16
N SER A 75 -7.11 3.30 -21.21
CA SER A 75 -5.69 3.58 -21.20
C SER A 75 -5.46 4.85 -20.38
N GLY A 76 -5.06 4.70 -19.12
CA GLY A 76 -4.56 5.79 -18.29
C GLY A 76 -3.04 5.72 -18.20
N GLU A 77 -2.38 6.87 -18.27
CA GLU A 77 -1.02 6.99 -17.75
C GLU A 77 -1.12 7.32 -16.26
N ILE A 78 -0.29 6.68 -15.45
CA ILE A 78 -0.12 7.02 -14.03
C ILE A 78 1.33 7.43 -13.86
N THR A 79 1.54 8.58 -13.24
CA THR A 79 2.85 9.08 -12.88
C THR A 79 3.23 8.61 -11.48
N LEU A 80 4.41 8.00 -11.36
CA LEU A 80 4.98 7.55 -10.09
C LEU A 80 6.22 8.37 -9.77
N ALA A 81 6.20 9.06 -8.62
CA ALA A 81 7.41 9.61 -8.01
C ALA A 81 7.90 8.65 -6.94
N ALA A 82 9.11 8.09 -7.10
CA ALA A 82 9.71 7.22 -6.10
C ALA A 82 11.03 7.81 -5.62
N VAL A 83 11.19 7.93 -4.30
CA VAL A 83 12.46 8.28 -3.65
C VAL A 83 12.99 7.09 -2.87
N GLY A 84 14.31 7.06 -2.67
CA GLY A 84 14.99 6.02 -1.92
C GLY A 84 14.81 6.19 -0.41
N ASP A 85 15.89 5.92 0.31
CA ASP A 85 15.91 5.93 1.76
C ASP A 85 15.73 7.35 2.32
N VAL A 86 14.70 7.49 3.15
CA VAL A 86 14.34 8.70 3.89
C VAL A 86 14.73 8.50 5.35
N MET A 87 15.80 9.17 5.75
CA MET A 87 16.33 9.11 7.11
C MET A 87 16.02 10.40 7.86
N LEU A 88 14.90 10.42 8.59
CA LEU A 88 14.45 11.56 9.41
C LEU A 88 15.06 11.52 10.83
N ALA A 89 16.34 11.15 10.93
CA ALA A 89 17.07 11.10 12.19
C ALA A 89 18.39 11.88 12.06
N ARG A 90 19.17 11.91 13.15
CA ARG A 90 20.55 12.45 13.18
C ARG A 90 20.66 13.87 12.60
N LYS A 91 21.33 14.03 11.44
CA LYS A 91 21.53 15.34 10.82
C LYS A 91 20.20 15.91 10.33
N THR A 92 19.39 15.11 9.63
CA THR A 92 18.09 15.54 9.12
C THR A 92 17.20 16.04 10.25
N GLN A 93 17.18 15.32 11.38
CA GLN A 93 16.48 15.78 12.59
C GLN A 93 16.95 17.18 13.04
N ARG A 94 18.27 17.43 13.11
CA ARG A 94 18.79 18.75 13.52
C ARG A 94 18.38 19.86 12.55
N GLU A 95 18.27 19.54 11.27
CA GLU A 95 17.80 20.51 10.26
C GLU A 95 16.30 20.76 10.42
N ILE A 96 15.49 19.74 10.68
CA ILE A 96 14.06 19.88 11.00
C ILE A 96 13.89 20.74 12.26
N ASP A 97 14.67 20.48 13.31
CA ASP A 97 14.64 21.26 14.55
C ASP A 97 14.96 22.75 14.32
N LYS A 98 15.77 23.05 13.30
CA LYS A 98 16.21 24.41 13.00
C LYS A 98 15.28 25.15 12.04
N TYR A 99 14.74 24.46 11.05
CA TYR A 99 14.07 25.08 9.90
C TYR A 99 12.60 24.69 9.75
N GLY A 100 12.11 23.69 10.48
CA GLY A 100 10.72 23.24 10.43
C GLY A 100 10.52 21.90 9.71
N LEU A 101 9.29 21.39 9.81
CA LEU A 101 8.88 20.07 9.30
C LEU A 101 8.82 19.99 7.76
N ASP A 102 8.67 21.11 7.09
CA ASP A 102 8.65 21.21 5.62
C ASP A 102 10.07 21.23 5.01
N TYR A 103 11.09 21.54 5.81
CA TYR A 103 12.46 21.71 5.32
C TYR A 103 13.06 20.51 4.57
N PRO A 104 12.93 19.24 5.03
CA PRO A 104 13.62 18.11 4.40
C PRO A 104 13.29 17.93 2.92
N PHE A 105 12.07 18.30 2.52
CA PHE A 105 11.55 18.11 1.18
C PHE A 105 11.21 19.42 0.47
N GLY A 106 11.38 20.59 1.10
CA GLY A 106 10.85 21.86 0.60
C GLY A 106 11.20 22.16 -0.87
N ASN A 107 12.41 21.83 -1.31
CA ASN A 107 12.86 22.07 -2.69
C ASN A 107 12.28 21.09 -3.73
N VAL A 108 11.70 19.97 -3.29
CA VAL A 108 11.20 18.89 -4.16
C VAL A 108 9.74 18.53 -3.92
N ALA A 109 9.11 19.04 -2.86
CA ALA A 109 7.75 18.71 -2.45
C ALA A 109 6.75 18.87 -3.59
N GLN A 110 6.78 20.00 -4.31
CA GLN A 110 5.89 20.23 -5.45
C GLN A 110 6.06 19.18 -6.57
N ARG A 111 7.29 18.73 -6.82
CA ARG A 111 7.57 17.72 -7.85
C ARG A 111 7.06 16.35 -7.40
N LEU A 112 7.25 16.01 -6.14
CA LEU A 112 6.77 14.77 -5.55
C LEU A 112 5.24 14.74 -5.59
N SER A 113 4.59 15.74 -5.00
CA SER A 113 3.12 15.85 -4.93
C SER A 113 2.41 16.06 -6.27
N SER A 114 3.16 16.28 -7.36
CA SER A 114 2.58 16.36 -8.72
C SER A 114 2.36 14.99 -9.37
N ALA A 115 2.96 13.93 -8.82
CA ALA A 115 2.71 12.57 -9.28
C ALA A 115 1.38 12.04 -8.75
N ASP A 116 0.76 11.11 -9.47
CA ASP A 116 -0.47 10.43 -9.04
C ASP A 116 -0.22 9.54 -7.81
N ILE A 117 0.99 8.99 -7.69
CA ILE A 117 1.46 8.24 -6.53
C ILE A 117 2.88 8.65 -6.21
N THR A 118 3.13 8.96 -4.93
CA THR A 118 4.47 9.20 -4.39
C THR A 118 4.85 8.14 -3.37
N PHE A 119 6.02 7.54 -3.54
CA PHE A 119 6.56 6.48 -2.70
C PHE A 119 7.90 6.88 -2.07
N CYS A 120 8.13 6.49 -0.81
CA CYS A 120 9.45 6.50 -0.19
C CYS A 120 9.75 5.23 0.63
N ASN A 121 11.04 4.91 0.81
CA ASN A 121 11.49 3.93 1.80
C ASN A 121 11.91 4.67 3.08
N LEU A 122 11.21 4.45 4.19
CA LEU A 122 11.54 5.05 5.48
C LEU A 122 12.65 4.24 6.16
N GLU A 123 13.83 4.84 6.23
CA GLU A 123 15.01 4.20 6.81
C GLU A 123 14.98 4.28 8.35
N ALA A 124 14.63 5.45 8.91
CA ALA A 124 14.55 5.61 10.35
C ALA A 124 13.13 5.33 10.87
N PRO A 125 12.90 4.31 11.72
CA PRO A 125 11.60 4.15 12.37
C PRO A 125 11.23 5.40 13.16
N LEU A 126 9.94 5.75 13.14
CA LEU A 126 9.41 6.88 13.90
C LEU A 126 8.81 6.36 15.21
N GLY A 127 9.35 6.80 16.33
CA GLY A 127 8.95 6.30 17.64
C GLY A 127 9.62 7.06 18.78
N ASP A 128 9.03 6.96 19.97
CA ASP A 128 9.53 7.54 21.22
C ASP A 128 9.75 6.48 22.33
N THR A 129 9.30 5.25 22.10
CA THR A 129 9.49 4.10 23.00
C THR A 129 10.59 3.14 22.51
N GLY A 130 10.84 2.09 23.30
CA GLY A 130 11.82 1.07 23.02
C GLY A 130 13.26 1.44 23.40
N THR A 131 14.06 0.40 23.59
CA THR A 131 15.50 0.42 23.87
C THR A 131 16.27 0.01 22.61
N PRO A 132 17.42 0.64 22.32
CA PRO A 132 18.29 0.23 21.22
C PRO A 132 18.69 -1.25 21.34
N ILE A 133 18.46 -2.04 20.29
CA ILE A 133 18.84 -3.46 20.27
C ILE A 133 20.38 -3.59 20.33
N PRO A 134 20.96 -4.25 21.35
CA PRO A 134 22.41 -4.31 21.53
C PRO A 134 23.17 -4.88 20.33
N GLY A 135 24.42 -4.42 20.12
CA GLY A 135 25.33 -4.99 19.12
C GLY A 135 25.19 -4.45 17.69
N LYS A 136 24.20 -3.59 17.40
CA LYS A 136 24.00 -3.02 16.07
C LYS A 136 24.98 -1.88 15.71
N GLY A 137 25.48 -1.17 16.71
CA GLY A 137 26.46 -0.08 16.56
C GLY A 137 25.85 1.25 16.11
N ILE A 138 24.94 1.24 15.13
CA ILE A 138 24.17 2.42 14.70
C ILE A 138 22.69 2.14 14.89
N TRP A 139 22.03 3.07 15.59
CA TRP A 139 20.59 3.09 15.81
C TRP A 139 20.01 4.40 15.27
N LEU A 140 18.95 4.30 14.48
CA LEU A 140 18.20 5.39 13.89
C LEU A 140 16.80 5.40 14.50
N ARG A 141 16.38 6.58 14.94
CA ARG A 141 15.01 6.83 15.38
C ARG A 141 14.66 8.28 15.07
N GLY A 142 13.61 8.47 14.30
CA GLY A 142 12.96 9.77 14.15
C GLY A 142 11.86 9.94 15.20
N ARG A 143 11.48 11.18 15.49
CA ARG A 143 10.34 11.45 16.38
C ARG A 143 9.03 11.12 15.67
N PRO A 144 7.98 10.65 16.36
CA PRO A 144 6.67 10.36 15.74
C PRO A 144 6.12 11.53 14.91
N GLU A 145 6.31 12.76 15.37
CA GLU A 145 5.87 13.98 14.67
C GLU A 145 6.50 14.18 13.28
N PHE A 146 7.63 13.53 12.98
CA PHE A 146 8.28 13.64 11.66
C PHE A 146 7.52 12.94 10.54
N VAL A 147 6.46 12.20 10.85
CA VAL A 147 5.49 11.73 9.84
C VAL A 147 4.91 12.91 9.05
N GLU A 148 4.81 14.09 9.67
CA GLU A 148 4.31 15.30 9.00
C GLU A 148 5.28 15.78 7.90
N CYS A 149 6.58 15.51 8.01
CA CYS A 149 7.52 15.80 6.92
C CYS A 149 7.16 15.03 5.64
N LEU A 150 6.73 13.77 5.78
CA LEU A 150 6.33 12.91 4.67
C LEU A 150 5.02 13.37 4.05
N LYS A 151 4.04 13.73 4.90
CA LYS A 151 2.75 14.27 4.45
C LYS A 151 2.90 15.58 3.70
N LEU A 152 3.70 16.52 4.23
CA LEU A 152 3.97 17.81 3.59
C LEU A 152 4.70 17.65 2.24
N ALA A 153 5.47 16.57 2.08
CA ALA A 153 6.11 16.22 0.82
C ALA A 153 5.18 15.54 -0.20
N GLY A 154 3.94 15.21 0.19
CA GLY A 154 2.98 14.50 -0.65
C GLY A 154 3.24 13.00 -0.77
N MET A 155 3.84 12.35 0.24
CA MET A 155 4.05 10.90 0.22
C MET A 155 2.73 10.14 0.44
N ASP A 156 2.38 9.26 -0.49
CA ASP A 156 1.18 8.41 -0.41
C ASP A 156 1.51 7.04 0.18
N VAL A 157 2.68 6.49 -0.18
CA VAL A 157 3.10 5.14 0.21
C VAL A 157 4.47 5.19 0.86
N VAL A 158 4.57 4.62 2.06
CA VAL A 158 5.81 4.53 2.82
C VAL A 158 6.15 3.07 3.07
N SER A 159 7.26 2.61 2.48
CA SER A 159 7.85 1.32 2.85
C SER A 159 8.60 1.46 4.17
N VAL A 160 8.43 0.49 5.05
CA VAL A 160 9.23 0.32 6.27
C VAL A 160 10.17 -0.87 6.18
N CYS A 161 10.25 -1.51 5.02
CA CYS A 161 11.09 -2.67 4.74
C CYS A 161 12.57 -2.25 4.60
N ASN A 162 13.13 -1.74 5.68
CA ASN A 162 14.50 -1.25 5.77
C ASN A 162 15.26 -1.99 6.87
N ASN A 163 16.58 -2.13 6.74
CA ASN A 163 17.42 -2.80 7.73
C ASN A 163 17.42 -2.11 9.11
N HIS A 164 16.93 -0.88 9.19
CA HIS A 164 16.81 -0.10 10.43
C HIS A 164 15.44 -0.19 11.11
N ILE A 165 14.45 -0.91 10.56
CA ILE A 165 13.11 -1.00 11.16
C ILE A 165 13.10 -1.66 12.54
N LEU A 166 14.07 -2.53 12.82
CA LEU A 166 14.29 -3.19 14.11
C LEU A 166 15.54 -2.63 14.79
N ASP A 167 15.68 -1.31 14.86
CA ASP A 167 16.71 -0.68 15.69
C ASP A 167 16.35 -0.66 17.17
N TYR A 168 15.05 -0.64 17.48
CA TYR A 168 14.52 -0.56 18.85
C TYR A 168 13.55 -1.72 19.09
N ASP A 169 13.47 -2.18 20.33
CA ASP A 169 12.42 -3.10 20.79
C ASP A 169 11.08 -2.37 21.02
N SER A 170 10.04 -3.13 21.38
CA SER A 170 8.67 -2.66 21.63
C SER A 170 8.42 -2.32 23.09
#